data_AF-A0ABD1ATN2-F1
#
_entry.id   AF-A0ABD1ATN2-F1
#
_cell.length_a   1.000
_cell.length_b   1.000
_cell.length_c   1.000
_cell.angle_alpha   90.00
_cell.angle_beta   90.00
_cell.angle_gamma   90.00
#
_symmetry.space_group_name_H-M   'P 1'
#
loop_
_entity.id
_entity.type
_entity.pdbx_description
1 polymer ?
#
loop_
_entity_poly.entity_id
_entity_poly.type
_entity_poly.pdbx_seq_one_letter_code
_entity_poly.pdbx_strand_id
1 'polypeptide(L)'
;MGSKSFVSIFLMASLCGAIFVTQGVAAQMQMQPTFPGLFPPGLPVDLIKCWSSLFSVEGCVLEISKSIFSGKFENVEAACCKVFSTLDANCWPHMFPLNPFFPPLLKDNCACIVPKAPTHN
;
A
#
# COMPACT_ATOMS: atom_id res chain seq x y z
N MET A 1 23.20 46.79 -0.83
CA MET A 1 22.64 46.06 0.32
C MET A 1 21.91 44.82 -0.24
N GLY A 2 22.61 43.70 -0.47
CA GLY A 2 22.00 42.56 -1.18
C GLY A 2 22.77 41.26 -1.05
N SER A 3 24.11 41.29 -1.10
CA SER A 3 24.95 40.09 -0.96
C SER A 3 24.78 39.36 0.37
N LYS A 4 24.61 40.09 1.48
CA LYS A 4 24.45 39.51 2.83
C LYS A 4 23.15 38.70 2.96
N SER A 5 22.08 39.11 2.30
CA SER A 5 20.79 38.41 2.33
C SER A 5 20.83 37.11 1.52
N PHE A 6 21.48 37.11 0.35
CA PHE A 6 21.63 35.89 -0.45
C PHE A 6 22.51 34.85 0.25
N VAL A 7 23.61 35.27 0.87
CA VAL A 7 24.49 34.38 1.65
C VAL A 7 23.71 33.78 2.84
N SER A 8 22.92 34.58 3.53
CA SER A 8 22.11 34.10 4.67
C SER A 8 21.06 33.08 4.25
N ILE A 9 20.36 33.30 3.12
CA ILE A 9 19.36 32.36 2.60
C ILE A 9 20.02 31.02 2.23
N PHE A 10 21.19 31.07 1.58
CA PHE A 10 21.90 29.86 1.15
C PHE A 10 22.41 29.03 2.33
N LEU A 11 22.89 29.70 3.39
CA LEU A 11 23.30 29.05 4.64
C LEU A 11 22.11 28.38 5.35
N MET A 12 20.96 29.04 5.41
CA MET A 12 19.76 28.47 6.03
C MET A 12 19.24 27.25 5.25
N ALA A 13 19.18 27.33 3.92
CA ALA A 13 18.76 26.21 3.08
C ALA A 13 19.68 24.98 3.24
N SER A 14 20.99 25.22 3.35
CA SER A 14 21.99 24.16 3.54
C SER A 14 21.87 23.50 4.92
N LEU A 15 21.66 24.29 5.99
CA LEU A 15 21.42 23.77 7.34
C LEU A 15 20.15 22.93 7.41
N CYS A 16 19.06 23.40 6.80
CA CYS A 16 17.80 22.65 6.74
C CYS A 16 17.96 21.31 6.00
N GLY A 17 18.65 21.30 4.85
CA GLY A 17 18.91 20.08 4.09
C GLY A 17 19.66 19.01 4.91
N ALA A 18 20.67 19.41 5.69
CA ALA A 18 21.42 18.49 6.54
C ALA A 18 20.57 17.86 7.66
N ILE A 19 19.64 18.61 8.25
CA ILE A 19 18.74 18.12 9.32
C ILE A 19 17.76 17.08 8.78
N PHE A 20 17.20 17.30 7.58
CA PHE A 20 16.30 16.31 6.95
C PHE A 20 17.04 15.00 6.64
N VAL A 21 18.31 15.06 6.26
CA VAL A 21 19.13 13.87 5.97
C VAL A 21 19.49 13.10 7.25
N THR A 22 19.83 13.79 8.35
CA THR A 22 20.13 13.13 9.63
C THR A 22 18.90 12.58 10.34
N GLN A 23 17.75 13.25 10.24
CA GLN A 23 16.48 12.74 10.78
C GLN A 23 15.94 11.56 9.95
N GLY A 24 16.21 11.52 8.65
CA GLY A 24 15.84 10.40 7.78
C GLY A 24 16.51 9.08 8.17
N VAL A 25 17.80 9.10 8.55
CA VAL A 25 18.52 7.87 8.93
C VAL A 25 18.19 7.36 10.34
N ALA A 26 17.83 8.24 11.28
CA ALA A 26 17.45 7.85 12.63
C ALA A 26 15.97 7.45 12.76
N ALA A 27 15.08 8.05 11.96
CA ALA A 27 13.65 7.72 11.96
C ALA A 27 13.31 6.41 11.24
N GLN A 28 14.24 5.84 10.45
CA GLN A 28 14.00 4.55 9.76
C GLN A 28 13.91 3.35 10.70
N MET A 29 14.27 3.45 11.99
CA MET A 29 14.22 2.31 12.90
C MET A 29 12.89 2.17 13.66
N GLN A 30 12.05 3.20 13.77
CA GLN A 30 10.82 3.13 14.57
C GLN A 30 9.64 3.86 13.93
N MET A 31 9.30 3.50 12.69
CA MET A 31 7.94 3.72 12.18
C MET A 31 7.06 2.56 12.66
N GLN A 32 6.76 2.51 13.96
CA GLN A 32 5.54 1.85 14.40
C GLN A 32 4.52 2.96 14.62
N PRO A 33 3.58 3.19 13.69
CA PRO A 33 2.47 4.07 13.95
C PRO A 33 1.62 3.36 15.01
N THR A 34 1.86 3.70 16.27
CA THR A 34 1.05 3.27 17.41
C THR A 34 -0.28 4.03 17.35
N PHE A 35 -1.11 3.72 16.36
CA PHE A 35 -2.52 4.05 16.38
C PHE A 35 -3.23 2.97 17.20
N PRO A 36 -3.71 3.28 18.41
CA PRO A 36 -4.43 2.30 19.23
C PRO A 36 -5.65 1.79 18.46
N GLY A 37 -5.68 0.50 18.16
CA GLY A 37 -6.83 -0.17 17.53
C GLY A 37 -6.81 -0.30 16.00
N LEU A 38 -5.89 0.36 15.28
CA LEU A 38 -5.78 0.21 13.82
C LEU A 38 -4.89 -0.97 13.39
N PHE A 39 -3.92 -1.33 14.22
CA PHE A 39 -2.99 -2.42 13.95
C PHE A 39 -3.01 -3.38 15.14
N PRO A 40 -3.37 -4.66 14.95
CA PRO A 40 -3.36 -5.64 16.03
C PRO A 40 -1.92 -5.84 16.55
N PRO A 41 -1.74 -6.07 17.87
CA PRO A 41 -0.41 -6.28 18.44
C PRO A 41 0.17 -7.61 17.95
N GLY A 42 1.30 -7.55 17.22
CA GLY A 42 2.03 -8.72 16.72
C GLY A 42 2.51 -8.60 15.27
N LEU A 43 3.28 -7.57 14.91
CA LEU A 43 3.75 -7.35 13.54
C LEU A 43 5.11 -8.05 13.26
N PRO A 44 5.09 -9.23 12.62
CA PRO A 44 6.10 -9.61 11.66
C PRO A 44 5.47 -10.06 10.33
N VAL A 45 4.30 -9.54 9.96
CA VAL A 45 3.81 -9.68 8.58
C VAL A 45 4.52 -8.62 7.75
N ASP A 46 5.38 -9.06 6.84
CA ASP A 46 5.98 -8.21 5.82
C ASP A 46 4.85 -7.66 4.94
N LEU A 47 4.33 -6.49 5.30
CA LEU A 47 3.29 -5.79 4.52
C LEU A 47 3.74 -5.65 3.06
N ILE A 48 5.03 -5.37 2.85
CA ILE A 48 5.67 -5.35 1.54
C ILE A 48 5.45 -6.65 0.77
N LYS A 49 5.52 -7.81 1.43
CA LYS A 49 5.28 -9.13 0.82
C LYS A 49 3.80 -9.37 0.50
N CYS A 50 2.88 -8.83 1.31
CA CYS A 50 1.45 -8.90 1.01
C CYS A 50 1.08 -8.05 -0.22
N TRP A 51 1.71 -6.89 -0.41
CA TRP A 51 1.47 -6.04 -1.57
C TRP A 51 2.31 -6.42 -2.80
N SER A 52 3.46 -7.09 -2.64
CA SER A 52 4.38 -7.39 -3.74
C SER A 52 3.74 -8.19 -4.86
N SER A 53 2.84 -9.12 -4.50
CA SER A 53 2.10 -9.90 -5.49
C SER A 53 1.21 -8.98 -6.35
N LEU A 54 0.49 -8.03 -5.74
CA LEU A 54 -0.35 -7.08 -6.48
C LEU A 54 0.48 -6.15 -7.38
N PHE A 55 1.67 -5.73 -6.93
CA PHE A 55 2.58 -4.92 -7.75
C PHE A 55 3.16 -5.68 -8.95
N SER A 56 3.09 -7.01 -8.98
CA SER A 56 3.49 -7.79 -10.17
C SER A 56 2.54 -7.61 -11.35
N VAL A 57 1.33 -7.10 -11.10
CA VAL A 57 0.35 -6.74 -12.13
C VAL A 57 0.25 -5.24 -12.20
N GLU A 58 0.66 -4.67 -13.33
CA GLU A 58 0.58 -3.23 -13.56
C GLU A 58 -0.86 -2.74 -13.36
N GLY A 59 -1.02 -1.63 -12.63
CA GLY A 59 -2.33 -1.04 -12.37
C GLY A 59 -3.20 -1.74 -11.32
N CYS A 60 -2.92 -2.97 -10.89
CA CYS A 60 -3.79 -3.72 -9.98
C CYS A 60 -4.04 -3.01 -8.63
N VAL A 61 -3.01 -2.41 -8.03
CA VAL A 61 -3.17 -1.61 -6.80
C VAL A 61 -4.04 -0.37 -7.04
N LEU A 62 -3.93 0.24 -8.23
CA LEU A 62 -4.75 1.38 -8.60
C LEU A 62 -6.20 0.97 -8.84
N GLU A 63 -6.46 -0.18 -9.45
CA GLU A 63 -7.81 -0.73 -9.64
C GLU A 63 -8.47 -1.07 -8.31
N ILE A 64 -7.73 -1.70 -7.40
CA ILE A 64 -8.18 -2.00 -6.05
C ILE A 64 -8.53 -0.71 -5.31
N SER A 65 -7.62 0.27 -5.31
CA SER A 65 -7.88 1.55 -4.62
C SER A 65 -9.10 2.28 -5.20
N LYS A 66 -9.22 2.36 -6.53
CA LYS A 66 -10.42 2.91 -7.19
C LYS A 66 -11.69 2.16 -6.78
N SER A 67 -11.62 0.83 -6.65
CA SER A 67 -12.77 0.01 -6.24
C SER A 67 -13.16 0.27 -4.79
N ILE A 68 -12.20 0.50 -3.88
CA ILE A 68 -12.48 0.88 -2.49
C ILE A 68 -13.21 2.24 -2.45
N PHE A 69 -12.70 3.24 -3.17
CA PHE A 69 -13.27 4.60 -3.14
C PHE A 69 -14.61 4.70 -3.87
N SER A 70 -14.78 3.95 -4.96
CA SER A 70 -16.00 4.00 -5.78
C SER A 70 -17.07 3.01 -5.34
N GLY A 71 -16.69 1.96 -4.58
CA GLY A 71 -17.56 0.83 -4.26
C GLY A 71 -17.93 -0.04 -5.48
N LYS A 72 -17.23 0.12 -6.60
CA LYS A 72 -17.50 -0.56 -7.88
C LYS A 72 -16.31 -1.41 -8.29
N PHE A 73 -16.56 -2.61 -8.80
CA PHE A 73 -15.53 -3.58 -9.18
C PHE A 73 -15.36 -3.75 -10.70
N GLU A 74 -16.08 -2.97 -11.51
CA GLU A 74 -16.10 -3.07 -12.99
C GLU A 74 -14.72 -2.82 -13.64
N ASN A 75 -13.83 -2.12 -12.94
CA ASN A 75 -12.50 -1.75 -13.44
C ASN A 75 -11.40 -2.71 -12.97
N VAL A 76 -11.73 -3.78 -12.23
CA VAL A 76 -10.72 -4.74 -11.78
C VAL A 76 -10.51 -5.79 -12.86
N GLU A 77 -9.31 -5.81 -13.43
CA GLU A 77 -8.98 -6.72 -14.51
C GLU A 77 -8.82 -8.17 -14.00
N ALA A 78 -9.08 -9.15 -14.87
CA ALA A 78 -8.95 -10.57 -14.56
C ALA A 78 -7.55 -10.96 -14.03
N ALA A 79 -6.49 -10.31 -14.53
CA ALA A 79 -5.13 -10.52 -14.05
C ALA A 79 -4.97 -10.06 -12.59
N CYS A 80 -5.52 -8.89 -12.24
CA CYS A 80 -5.51 -8.38 -10.87
C CYS A 80 -6.33 -9.30 -9.95
N CYS A 81 -7.52 -9.72 -10.40
CA CYS A 81 -8.38 -10.66 -9.69
C CYS A 81 -7.71 -12.01 -9.41
N LYS A 82 -6.97 -12.55 -10.38
CA LYS A 82 -6.23 -13.80 -10.22
C LYS A 82 -5.21 -13.70 -9.10
N VAL A 83 -4.43 -12.63 -9.08
CA VAL A 83 -3.39 -12.42 -8.06
C VAL A 83 -4.02 -12.14 -6.70
N PHE A 84 -5.01 -11.25 -6.65
CA PHE A 84 -5.73 -10.91 -5.43
C PHE A 84 -6.34 -12.16 -4.76
N SER A 85 -6.92 -13.05 -5.54
CA SER A 85 -7.54 -14.30 -5.04
C SER A 85 -6.54 -15.29 -4.44
N THR A 86 -5.25 -15.17 -4.78
CA THR A 86 -4.16 -16.02 -4.28
C THR A 86 -3.43 -15.43 -3.07
N LEU A 87 -3.77 -14.21 -2.64
CA LEU A 87 -3.18 -13.60 -1.45
C LEU A 87 -3.54 -14.39 -0.19
N ASP A 88 -2.57 -14.48 0.72
CA ASP A 88 -2.72 -15.14 2.00
C ASP A 88 -3.78 -14.42 2.85
N ALA A 89 -4.65 -15.17 3.52
CA ALA A 89 -5.70 -14.60 4.36
C ALA A 89 -5.17 -13.73 5.51
N ASN A 90 -3.94 -14.00 5.96
CA ASN A 90 -3.25 -13.22 6.99
C ASN A 90 -2.89 -11.81 6.49
N CYS A 91 -2.87 -11.56 5.18
CA CYS A 91 -2.59 -10.23 4.64
C CYS A 91 -3.77 -9.26 4.79
N TRP A 92 -5.01 -9.75 4.83
CA TRP A 92 -6.21 -8.89 4.79
C TRP A 92 -6.34 -7.92 5.97
N PRO A 93 -6.16 -8.35 7.24
CA PRO A 93 -6.27 -7.44 8.37
C PRO A 93 -5.23 -6.31 8.35
N HIS A 94 -4.09 -6.53 7.69
CA HIS A 94 -3.00 -5.55 7.59
C HIS A 94 -3.14 -4.62 6.39
N MET A 95 -3.70 -5.11 5.28
CA MET A 95 -3.92 -4.32 4.07
C MET A 95 -5.21 -3.48 4.15
N PHE A 96 -6.24 -3.99 4.83
CA PHE A 96 -7.57 -3.38 4.92
C PHE A 96 -8.04 -3.21 6.38
N PRO A 97 -7.28 -2.52 7.24
CA PRO A 97 -7.61 -2.38 8.67
C PRO A 97 -8.93 -1.62 8.90
N LEU A 98 -9.29 -0.71 7.98
CA LEU A 98 -10.49 0.11 8.06
C LEU A 98 -11.70 -0.46 7.31
N ASN A 99 -11.51 -1.53 6.51
CA ASN A 99 -12.58 -2.08 5.69
C ASN A 99 -12.47 -3.62 5.57
N PRO A 100 -12.87 -4.36 6.61
CA PRO A 100 -12.78 -5.82 6.64
C PRO A 100 -13.72 -6.51 5.65
N PHE A 101 -14.71 -5.81 5.11
CA PHE A 101 -15.68 -6.36 4.15
C PHE A 101 -15.18 -6.29 2.71
N PHE A 102 -14.19 -5.45 2.41
CA PHE A 102 -13.70 -5.27 1.05
C PHE A 102 -13.06 -6.54 0.46
N PRO A 103 -12.15 -7.25 1.16
CA PRO A 103 -11.51 -8.43 0.58
C PRO A 103 -12.50 -9.55 0.21
N PRO A 104 -13.50 -9.90 1.05
CA PRO A 104 -14.57 -10.82 0.66
C PRO A 104 -15.34 -10.35 -0.58
N LEU A 105 -15.78 -9.08 -0.61
CA LEU A 105 -16.57 -8.55 -1.73
C LEU A 105 -15.79 -8.56 -3.05
N LEU A 106 -14.53 -8.16 -3.02
CA LEU A 106 -13.69 -8.21 -4.22
C LEU A 106 -13.47 -9.64 -4.69
N LYS A 107 -13.24 -10.58 -3.75
CA LYS A 107 -13.07 -12.00 -4.08
C LYS A 107 -14.31 -12.60 -4.75
N ASP A 108 -15.50 -12.26 -4.27
CA ASP A 108 -16.77 -12.70 -4.85
C ASP A 108 -16.98 -12.13 -6.27
N ASN A 109 -16.64 -10.85 -6.48
CA ASN A 109 -16.70 -10.24 -7.82
C ASN A 109 -15.69 -10.88 -8.78
N CYS A 110 -14.48 -11.17 -8.30
CA CYS A 110 -13.44 -11.85 -9.07
C CYS A 110 -13.81 -13.28 -9.47
N ALA A 111 -14.61 -13.99 -8.66
CA ALA A 111 -15.07 -15.34 -8.99
C ALA A 111 -15.99 -15.39 -10.24
N CYS A 112 -16.63 -14.27 -10.60
CA CYS A 112 -17.41 -14.13 -11.83
C CYS A 112 -16.54 -13.80 -13.05
N ILE A 113 -15.39 -13.14 -12.83
CA ILE A 113 -14.52 -12.61 -13.89
C ILE A 113 -13.48 -13.64 -14.32
N VAL A 114 -12.95 -14.44 -13.37
CA VAL A 114 -12.02 -15.53 -13.68
C VAL A 114 -12.85 -16.73 -14.15
N PRO A 115 -12.80 -17.11 -15.44
CA PRO A 115 -13.40 -18.37 -15.86
C PRO A 115 -12.75 -19.46 -15.02
N LYS A 116 -13.53 -20.34 -14.38
CA LYS A 116 -12.97 -21.58 -13.83
C LYS A 116 -12.16 -22.21 -14.97
N ALA A 117 -10.84 -22.29 -14.82
CA ALA A 117 -10.00 -22.93 -15.82
C ALA A 117 -10.61 -24.31 -16.14
N PRO A 118 -10.73 -24.69 -17.42
CA PRO A 118 -11.26 -26.00 -17.75
C PRO A 118 -10.34 -27.05 -17.12
N THR A 119 -10.88 -27.84 -16.19
CA THR A 119 -10.27 -29.09 -15.75
C THR A 119 -10.23 -30.01 -16.95
N HIS A 120 -9.06 -30.09 -17.59
CA HIS A 120 -8.78 -31.07 -18.63
C HIS A 120 -8.59 -32.43 -17.93
N ASN A 121 -9.64 -33.25 -17.97
CA ASN A 121 -9.58 -34.67 -17.63
C ASN A 121 -8.95 -35.45 -18.79
#